data_AF-A0A4Q7LV47-F1
#
_entry.id   AF-A0A4Q7LV47-F1
#
_cell.length_a   1.000
_cell.length_b   1.000
_cell.length_c   1.000
_cell.angle_alpha   90.00
_cell.angle_beta   90.00
_cell.angle_gamma   90.00
#
_symmetry.space_group_name_H-M   'P 1'
#
loop_
_entity.id
_entity.type
_entity.pdbx_description
1 polymer ?
#
loop_
_entity_poly.entity_id
_entity_poly.type
_entity_poly.pdbx_seq_one_letter_code
_entity_poly.pdbx_strand_id
1 'polypeptide(L)'
;MQRLLNRPQVHDDRAGSVPAWRRLLVAVGALLVLATGVMQADSVSAGIADTRHNLGSGPGLAGRNSTSDTAEVCVFCHTPHGADVNAPAPLWNKRLGAGGAPAGGGAYTTYDTLQTPSLDGTVAPVGSISMACLSCHDGTQAMDNVINAPGSGGFVADGGGVDGRAYTWTGSSVSATGRISGGPGLLGTDLSNDHPIGIQYCGGGLTGSGTTVSGTCNDGDFRQPQTQSINGNQVFWVDTGGAGKQRTDLPLYQRATGGLGPLVECASCHDPHVSSGQSGPAGTGQVAGETFLRISNASSAVCTTCHVK
;
A
#
# COMPACT_ATOMS: atom_id res chain seq x y z
N MET A 1 -19.68 76.75 -4.26
CA MET A 1 -20.50 75.56 -4.59
C MET A 1 -20.47 75.39 -6.11
N GLN A 2 -20.03 74.22 -6.57
CA GLN A 2 -19.43 73.97 -7.90
C GLN A 2 -20.35 74.29 -9.10
N ARG A 3 -19.79 75.02 -10.06
CA ARG A 3 -20.30 75.14 -11.43
C ARG A 3 -19.63 74.07 -12.32
N LEU A 4 -20.46 73.36 -13.06
CA LEU A 4 -20.12 72.45 -14.15
C LEU A 4 -19.32 73.19 -15.24
N LEU A 5 -18.18 72.61 -15.64
CA LEU A 5 -17.47 73.00 -16.87
C LEU A 5 -17.07 71.74 -17.65
N ASN A 6 -17.72 71.60 -18.81
CA ASN A 6 -17.40 70.71 -19.91
C ASN A 6 -15.91 70.81 -20.30
N ARG A 7 -15.24 69.67 -20.47
CA ARG A 7 -14.00 69.57 -21.25
C ARG A 7 -14.26 68.77 -22.53
N PRO A 8 -13.71 69.19 -23.68
CA PRO A 8 -13.96 68.58 -24.97
C PRO A 8 -13.16 67.28 -25.14
N GLN A 9 -13.72 66.33 -25.86
CA GLN A 9 -13.00 65.16 -26.35
C GLN A 9 -12.12 65.56 -27.53
N VAL A 10 -10.81 65.36 -27.39
CA VAL A 10 -9.87 65.45 -28.51
C VAL A 10 -9.69 64.04 -29.05
N HIS A 11 -10.18 63.82 -30.26
CA HIS A 11 -9.79 62.67 -31.08
C HIS A 11 -8.38 62.94 -31.60
N ASP A 12 -7.41 62.11 -31.17
CA ASP A 12 -6.07 62.07 -31.77
C ASP A 12 -5.97 60.80 -32.64
N ASP A 13 -6.34 60.95 -33.91
CA ASP A 13 -6.12 59.96 -34.95
C ASP A 13 -4.64 59.94 -35.33
N ARG A 14 -3.84 59.16 -34.61
CA ARG A 14 -2.49 58.77 -35.07
C ARG A 14 -2.30 57.27 -34.93
N ALA A 15 -2.71 56.55 -35.98
CA ALA A 15 -2.30 55.18 -36.23
C ALA A 15 -0.78 55.14 -36.45
N GLY A 16 -0.02 55.04 -35.37
CA GLY A 16 1.41 54.75 -35.40
C GLY A 16 1.64 53.33 -35.88
N SER A 17 2.08 53.17 -37.12
CA SER A 17 2.53 51.89 -37.67
C SER A 17 3.68 51.34 -36.83
N VAL A 18 3.44 50.25 -36.10
CA VAL A 18 4.48 49.55 -35.33
C VAL A 18 5.55 49.06 -36.31
N PRO A 19 6.83 49.46 -36.16
CA PRO A 19 7.88 49.13 -37.13
C PRO A 19 8.12 47.62 -37.18
N ALA A 20 8.31 47.08 -38.39
CA ALA A 20 8.29 45.64 -38.67
C ALA A 20 9.28 44.81 -37.83
N TRP A 21 10.38 45.41 -37.36
CA TRP A 21 11.36 44.74 -36.49
C TRP A 21 10.81 44.44 -35.07
N ARG A 22 9.87 45.24 -34.55
CA ARG A 22 9.18 44.96 -33.28
C ARG A 22 8.20 43.78 -33.40
N ARG A 23 7.67 43.51 -34.60
CA ARG A 23 6.82 42.33 -34.85
C ARG A 23 7.66 41.05 -34.96
N LEU A 24 8.90 41.14 -35.42
CA LEU A 24 9.83 40.01 -35.50
C LEU A 24 10.29 39.54 -34.10
N LEU A 25 10.52 40.46 -33.16
CA LEU A 25 10.93 40.11 -31.79
C LEU A 25 9.82 39.41 -30.98
N VAL A 26 8.56 39.77 -31.22
CA VAL A 26 7.41 39.06 -30.61
C VAL A 26 7.21 37.68 -31.24
N ALA A 27 7.47 37.53 -32.54
CA ALA A 27 7.38 36.24 -33.22
C ALA A 27 8.49 35.25 -32.82
N VAL A 28 9.73 35.74 -32.62
CA VAL A 28 10.85 34.90 -32.15
C VAL A 28 10.72 34.57 -30.65
N GLY A 29 10.24 35.50 -29.83
CA GLY A 29 9.91 35.22 -28.42
C GLY A 29 8.76 34.22 -28.26
N ALA A 30 7.72 34.32 -29.09
CA ALA A 30 6.61 33.37 -29.09
C ALA A 30 7.04 31.98 -29.60
N LEU A 31 7.94 31.88 -30.59
CA LEU A 31 8.47 30.58 -31.03
C LEU A 31 9.41 29.93 -30.01
N LEU A 32 10.17 30.71 -29.23
CA LEU A 32 11.02 30.13 -28.16
C LEU A 32 10.22 29.70 -26.92
N VAL A 33 9.07 30.32 -26.64
CA VAL A 33 8.18 29.88 -25.56
C VAL A 33 7.33 28.66 -25.96
N LEU A 34 7.06 28.47 -27.26
CA LEU A 34 6.42 27.24 -27.75
C LEU A 34 7.38 26.03 -27.82
N ALA A 35 8.69 26.22 -27.76
CA ALA A 35 9.68 25.14 -27.82
C ALA A 35 10.10 24.56 -26.46
N THR A 36 9.68 25.17 -25.34
CA THR A 36 9.99 24.68 -23.98
C THR A 36 8.79 24.08 -23.26
N GLY A 37 7.64 23.97 -23.93
CA GLY A 37 6.49 23.19 -23.47
C GLY A 37 6.68 21.69 -23.71
N VAL A 38 7.79 21.11 -23.24
CA VAL A 38 7.86 19.66 -23.07
C VAL A 38 6.85 19.35 -21.97
N MET A 39 5.67 18.92 -22.39
CA MET A 39 4.74 18.18 -21.55
C MET A 39 5.53 16.99 -21.02
N GLN A 40 6.10 17.13 -19.83
CA GLN A 40 6.47 16.00 -19.00
C GLN A 40 5.14 15.33 -18.69
N ALA A 41 4.75 14.41 -19.56
CA ALA A 41 3.93 13.30 -19.14
C ALA A 41 4.81 12.57 -18.14
N ASP A 42 4.73 12.98 -16.87
CA ASP A 42 5.08 12.08 -15.78
C ASP A 42 4.15 10.89 -15.97
N SER A 43 4.64 9.88 -16.68
CA SER A 43 4.09 8.55 -16.58
C SER A 43 4.39 8.09 -15.16
N VAL A 44 3.62 8.60 -14.20
CA VAL A 44 3.44 7.97 -12.90
C VAL A 44 2.60 6.72 -13.16
N SER A 45 3.20 5.76 -13.87
CA SER A 45 2.87 4.35 -13.70
C SER A 45 3.60 3.80 -12.47
N ALA A 46 3.86 4.66 -11.47
CA ALA A 46 4.45 4.31 -10.21
C ALA A 46 3.36 3.60 -9.39
N GLY A 47 3.35 2.28 -9.54
CA GLY A 47 2.46 1.35 -8.84
C GLY A 47 3.21 0.04 -8.62
N ILE A 48 2.49 -1.07 -8.45
CA ILE A 48 3.06 -2.40 -8.19
C ILE A 48 4.12 -2.78 -9.23
N ALA A 49 3.98 -2.33 -10.48
CA ALA A 49 4.88 -2.62 -11.59
C ALA A 49 6.37 -2.34 -11.30
N ASP A 50 6.66 -1.28 -10.53
CA ASP A 50 8.03 -0.83 -10.24
C ASP A 50 8.59 -1.42 -8.94
N THR A 51 7.94 -2.46 -8.42
CA THR A 51 8.25 -3.02 -7.11
C THR A 51 8.67 -4.49 -7.20
N ARG A 52 9.15 -5.05 -6.08
CA ARG A 52 9.48 -6.48 -6.00
C ARG A 52 8.26 -7.41 -6.10
N HIS A 53 7.04 -6.89 -5.94
CA HIS A 53 5.79 -7.65 -6.11
C HIS A 53 5.32 -7.72 -7.56
N ASN A 54 5.99 -7.04 -8.50
CA ASN A 54 5.80 -7.35 -9.90
C ASN A 54 6.56 -8.62 -10.26
N LEU A 55 5.86 -9.76 -10.21
CA LEU A 55 6.41 -11.08 -10.49
C LEU A 55 6.30 -11.47 -11.97
N GLY A 56 5.71 -10.63 -12.82
CA GLY A 56 5.48 -10.93 -14.22
C GLY A 56 6.75 -10.84 -15.09
N SER A 57 6.59 -11.27 -16.33
CA SER A 57 7.61 -11.28 -17.40
C SER A 57 7.92 -9.90 -17.99
N GLY A 58 7.12 -8.88 -17.66
CA GLY A 58 7.30 -7.51 -18.15
C GLY A 58 8.47 -6.76 -17.50
N PRO A 59 8.67 -5.47 -17.81
CA PRO A 59 9.66 -4.61 -17.16
C PRO A 59 9.52 -4.58 -15.63
N GLY A 60 10.61 -4.20 -14.95
CA GLY A 60 10.68 -4.42 -13.51
C GLY A 60 11.90 -3.93 -12.75
N LEU A 61 11.74 -3.89 -11.44
CA LEU A 61 12.87 -3.69 -10.52
C LEU A 61 13.92 -4.79 -10.71
N ALA A 62 15.18 -4.39 -10.82
CA ALA A 62 16.30 -5.31 -10.98
C ALA A 62 16.43 -6.28 -9.80
N GLY A 63 16.76 -7.54 -10.08
CA GLY A 63 17.00 -8.57 -9.06
C GLY A 63 15.74 -9.07 -8.34
N ARG A 64 14.54 -8.76 -8.84
CA ARG A 64 13.29 -9.34 -8.34
C ARG A 64 13.16 -10.82 -8.70
N ASN A 65 12.36 -11.55 -7.93
CA ASN A 65 11.82 -12.83 -8.38
C ASN A 65 10.79 -12.56 -9.49
N SER A 66 10.81 -13.32 -10.57
CA SER A 66 9.87 -13.17 -11.69
C SER A 66 9.62 -14.49 -12.42
N THR A 67 8.53 -14.57 -13.17
CA THR A 67 8.17 -15.70 -14.02
C THR A 67 7.99 -15.27 -15.47
N SER A 68 8.31 -16.17 -16.40
CA SER A 68 8.07 -15.98 -17.84
C SER A 68 6.62 -16.30 -18.27
N ASP A 69 5.83 -16.94 -17.43
CA ASP A 69 4.57 -17.58 -17.82
C ASP A 69 3.38 -16.59 -17.87
N THR A 70 3.54 -15.39 -17.30
CA THR A 70 2.53 -14.34 -17.35
C THR A 70 3.15 -12.95 -17.32
N ALA A 71 2.51 -11.98 -17.95
CA ALA A 71 2.82 -10.55 -17.83
C ALA A 71 1.89 -9.82 -16.84
N GLU A 72 0.83 -10.47 -16.35
CA GLU A 72 -0.13 -9.86 -15.44
C GLU A 72 0.45 -9.70 -14.03
N VAL A 73 0.51 -8.46 -13.55
CA VAL A 73 1.11 -8.13 -12.25
C VAL A 73 0.20 -8.51 -11.08
N CYS A 74 -1.12 -8.32 -11.23
CA CYS A 74 -2.07 -8.49 -10.14
C CYS A 74 -2.49 -9.95 -9.91
N VAL A 75 -2.27 -10.85 -10.88
CA VAL A 75 -2.82 -12.22 -10.85
C VAL A 75 -2.29 -13.06 -9.68
N PHE A 76 -1.11 -12.71 -9.15
CA PHE A 76 -0.53 -13.38 -7.99
C PHE A 76 -1.25 -13.05 -6.67
N CYS A 77 -2.07 -11.98 -6.66
CA CYS A 77 -2.78 -11.50 -5.48
C CYS A 77 -4.29 -11.55 -5.68
N HIS A 78 -4.79 -11.06 -6.80
CA HIS A 78 -6.21 -10.84 -7.04
C HIS A 78 -6.67 -11.46 -8.36
N THR A 79 -7.95 -11.84 -8.39
CA THR A 79 -8.64 -12.25 -9.61
C THR A 79 -10.00 -11.55 -9.70
N PRO A 80 -10.50 -11.15 -10.87
CA PRO A 80 -11.82 -10.54 -10.97
C PRO A 80 -12.96 -11.46 -10.47
N HIS A 81 -12.78 -12.78 -10.53
CA HIS A 81 -13.76 -13.78 -10.12
C HIS A 81 -13.10 -15.14 -9.86
N GLY A 82 -13.78 -16.00 -9.08
CA GLY A 82 -13.26 -17.33 -8.74
C GLY A 82 -12.11 -17.29 -7.73
N ALA A 83 -12.11 -16.27 -6.86
CA ALA A 83 -11.17 -16.13 -5.76
C ALA A 83 -11.45 -17.13 -4.62
N ASP A 84 -10.50 -17.25 -3.72
CA ASP A 84 -10.68 -18.00 -2.47
C ASP A 84 -11.74 -17.34 -1.58
N VAL A 85 -12.72 -18.12 -1.16
CA VAL A 85 -13.86 -17.66 -0.35
C VAL A 85 -13.55 -17.54 1.15
N ASN A 86 -12.42 -18.08 1.59
CA ASN A 86 -11.95 -18.04 2.97
C ASN A 86 -10.89 -16.94 3.19
N ALA A 87 -10.50 -16.22 2.13
CA ALA A 87 -9.43 -15.26 2.22
C ALA A 87 -9.82 -13.99 3.01
N PRO A 88 -8.94 -13.49 3.89
CA PRO A 88 -9.12 -12.22 4.58
C PRO A 88 -8.72 -11.01 3.71
N ALA A 89 -8.77 -11.16 2.38
CA ALA A 89 -8.45 -10.13 1.40
C ALA A 89 -9.44 -10.18 0.22
N PRO A 90 -9.79 -9.03 -0.40
CA PRO A 90 -10.74 -9.01 -1.50
C PRO A 90 -10.26 -9.84 -2.68
N LEU A 91 -11.09 -10.76 -3.14
CA LEU A 91 -10.85 -11.55 -4.35
C LEU A 91 -9.45 -12.18 -4.43
N TRP A 92 -8.96 -12.70 -3.29
CA TRP A 92 -7.61 -13.29 -3.22
C TRP A 92 -7.47 -14.49 -4.13
N ASN A 93 -6.47 -14.45 -5.01
CA ASN A 93 -6.29 -15.44 -6.07
C ASN A 93 -5.33 -16.56 -5.71
N LYS A 94 -5.16 -16.90 -4.42
CA LYS A 94 -4.33 -18.02 -4.00
C LYS A 94 -5.12 -18.96 -3.13
N ARG A 95 -4.79 -20.26 -3.19
CA ARG A 95 -5.37 -21.24 -2.28
C ARG A 95 -4.97 -20.92 -0.84
N LEU A 96 -5.97 -20.81 0.01
CA LEU A 96 -5.82 -20.81 1.46
C LEU A 96 -6.56 -22.02 2.05
N GLY A 97 -6.02 -22.56 3.13
CA GLY A 97 -6.67 -23.53 3.99
C GLY A 97 -7.68 -22.89 4.95
N ALA A 98 -8.06 -23.65 5.97
CA ALA A 98 -8.99 -23.19 6.99
C ALA A 98 -8.49 -21.91 7.69
N GLY A 99 -9.39 -20.95 7.93
CA GLY A 99 -9.05 -19.68 8.58
C GLY A 99 -8.14 -18.76 7.77
N GLY A 100 -7.95 -19.03 6.47
CA GLY A 100 -7.05 -18.26 5.61
C GLY A 100 -5.58 -18.67 5.71
N ALA A 101 -5.25 -19.76 6.41
CA ALA A 101 -3.88 -20.28 6.49
C ALA A 101 -3.31 -20.65 5.11
N PRO A 102 -2.01 -20.45 4.83
CA PRO A 102 -1.39 -20.97 3.63
C PRO A 102 -1.56 -22.49 3.59
N ALA A 103 -1.82 -23.03 2.41
CA ALA A 103 -2.20 -24.43 2.27
C ALA A 103 -1.09 -25.42 2.64
N GLY A 104 0.17 -24.97 2.64
CA GLY A 104 1.34 -25.72 3.09
C GLY A 104 1.74 -25.48 4.55
N GLY A 105 1.00 -24.66 5.31
CA GLY A 105 1.36 -24.17 6.63
C GLY A 105 0.16 -23.80 7.51
N GLY A 106 0.38 -22.97 8.54
CA GLY A 106 -0.71 -22.42 9.36
C GLY A 106 -0.46 -22.36 10.87
N ALA A 107 0.68 -22.85 11.35
CA ALA A 107 1.12 -22.61 12.73
C ALA A 107 2.29 -21.63 12.70
N TYR A 108 2.19 -20.57 13.50
CA TYR A 108 3.21 -19.53 13.58
C TYR A 108 3.70 -19.40 15.03
N THR A 109 5.01 -19.32 15.21
CA THR A 109 5.60 -18.88 16.47
C THR A 109 5.63 -17.37 16.47
N THR A 110 5.00 -16.73 17.44
CA THR A 110 4.97 -15.27 17.55
C THR A 110 5.89 -14.76 18.65
N TYR A 111 6.19 -13.47 18.62
CA TYR A 111 7.02 -12.75 19.60
C TYR A 111 6.53 -12.87 21.06
N ASP A 112 5.28 -13.23 21.31
CA ASP A 112 4.76 -13.49 22.66
C ASP A 112 5.42 -14.70 23.33
N THR A 113 5.92 -15.66 22.56
CA THR A 113 6.68 -16.80 23.10
C THR A 113 8.01 -16.38 23.71
N LEU A 114 8.49 -15.18 23.43
CA LEU A 114 9.71 -14.62 24.02
C LEU A 114 9.50 -14.10 25.45
N GLN A 115 8.25 -14.04 25.94
CA GLN A 115 7.90 -13.59 27.29
C GLN A 115 8.45 -12.20 27.62
N THR A 116 8.39 -11.29 26.64
CA THR A 116 8.91 -9.92 26.79
C THR A 116 8.11 -9.14 27.84
N PRO A 117 8.76 -8.54 28.86
CA PRO A 117 8.06 -7.87 29.96
C PRO A 117 7.38 -6.56 29.56
N SER A 118 7.73 -5.99 28.41
CA SER A 118 7.13 -4.77 27.84
C SER A 118 6.04 -5.05 26.81
N LEU A 119 5.47 -6.27 26.81
CA LEU A 119 4.37 -6.65 25.93
C LEU A 119 3.05 -6.49 26.66
N ASP A 120 2.36 -5.37 26.44
CA ASP A 120 1.08 -5.07 27.13
C ASP A 120 -0.14 -5.65 26.41
N GLY A 121 -0.08 -5.74 25.08
CA GLY A 121 -1.21 -6.15 24.25
C GLY A 121 -1.40 -7.66 24.21
N THR A 122 -2.65 -8.10 24.26
CA THR A 122 -2.97 -9.51 23.96
C THR A 122 -2.62 -9.81 22.50
N VAL A 123 -1.94 -10.93 22.28
CA VAL A 123 -1.61 -11.44 20.95
C VAL A 123 -2.67 -12.45 20.52
N ALA A 124 -3.41 -12.11 19.47
CA ALA A 124 -4.32 -13.04 18.82
C ALA A 124 -3.53 -14.02 17.93
N PRO A 125 -4.04 -15.26 17.72
CA PRO A 125 -3.45 -16.18 16.77
C PRO A 125 -3.22 -15.52 15.40
N VAL A 126 -2.14 -15.83 14.70
CA VAL A 126 -1.86 -15.24 13.38
C VAL A 126 -3.03 -15.47 12.43
N GLY A 127 -3.47 -14.41 11.75
CA GLY A 127 -4.76 -14.35 11.06
C GLY A 127 -4.96 -13.01 10.37
N SER A 128 -6.21 -12.68 10.04
CA SER A 128 -6.56 -11.40 9.38
C SER A 128 -5.79 -11.19 8.07
N ILE A 129 -5.69 -9.96 7.60
CA ILE A 129 -5.00 -9.57 6.36
C ILE A 129 -3.55 -10.08 6.29
N SER A 130 -2.89 -10.32 7.42
CA SER A 130 -1.52 -10.85 7.49
C SER A 130 -1.40 -12.20 6.78
N MET A 131 -2.48 -13.00 6.72
CA MET A 131 -2.49 -14.27 5.99
C MET A 131 -2.30 -14.12 4.48
N ALA A 132 -2.77 -13.01 3.90
CA ALA A 132 -2.54 -12.73 2.48
C ALA A 132 -1.03 -12.57 2.21
N CYS A 133 -0.32 -11.83 3.07
CA CYS A 133 1.13 -11.67 2.98
C CYS A 133 1.84 -13.02 3.20
N LEU A 134 1.48 -13.73 4.27
CA LEU A 134 2.10 -14.99 4.65
C LEU A 134 1.87 -16.10 3.62
N SER A 135 0.83 -16.01 2.79
CA SER A 135 0.60 -16.94 1.67
C SER A 135 1.71 -16.97 0.59
N CYS A 136 2.67 -16.04 0.66
CA CYS A 136 3.93 -16.08 -0.07
C CYS A 136 5.14 -16.06 0.88
N HIS A 137 5.07 -15.20 1.91
CA HIS A 137 6.19 -14.87 2.77
C HIS A 137 6.53 -15.93 3.82
N ASP A 138 5.63 -16.89 4.09
CA ASP A 138 5.95 -18.01 4.99
C ASP A 138 6.78 -19.12 4.32
N GLY A 139 6.95 -19.04 2.99
CA GLY A 139 7.75 -19.98 2.21
C GLY A 139 7.18 -21.40 2.08
N THR A 140 5.96 -21.66 2.56
CA THR A 140 5.39 -23.02 2.56
C THR A 140 4.74 -23.39 1.23
N GLN A 141 4.36 -22.40 0.42
CA GLN A 141 3.70 -22.60 -0.87
C GLN A 141 4.26 -21.70 -1.97
N ALA A 142 4.04 -22.13 -3.21
CA ALA A 142 4.50 -21.41 -4.39
C ALA A 142 3.75 -20.08 -4.62
N MET A 143 4.48 -19.06 -5.10
CA MET A 143 3.90 -17.77 -5.48
C MET A 143 2.94 -17.90 -6.68
N ASP A 144 3.11 -18.92 -7.53
CA ASP A 144 2.19 -19.27 -8.62
C ASP A 144 1.13 -20.31 -8.22
N ASN A 145 0.96 -20.62 -6.92
CA ASN A 145 -0.31 -21.19 -6.47
C ASN A 145 -1.41 -20.14 -6.66
N VAL A 146 -1.94 -20.04 -7.87
CA VAL A 146 -2.98 -19.08 -8.24
C VAL A 146 -4.24 -19.81 -8.65
N ILE A 147 -5.41 -19.46 -8.12
CA ILE A 147 -6.66 -20.19 -8.39
C ILE A 147 -7.14 -19.94 -9.82
N ASN A 148 -7.04 -18.72 -10.30
CA ASN A 148 -7.46 -18.31 -11.62
C ASN A 148 -6.26 -17.74 -12.38
N ALA A 149 -5.65 -18.56 -13.25
CA ALA A 149 -4.54 -18.12 -14.10
C ALA A 149 -5.03 -17.22 -15.24
N PRO A 150 -4.14 -16.38 -15.80
CA PRO A 150 -4.44 -15.54 -16.97
C PRO A 150 -5.05 -16.32 -18.14
N GLY A 151 -5.97 -15.67 -18.86
CA GLY A 151 -6.63 -16.25 -20.03
C GLY A 151 -7.85 -17.14 -19.69
N SER A 152 -8.40 -17.79 -20.72
CA SER A 152 -9.59 -18.63 -20.59
C SER A 152 -9.23 -20.06 -20.18
N GLY A 153 -10.03 -20.67 -19.30
CA GLY A 153 -9.86 -22.07 -18.87
C GLY A 153 -8.78 -22.29 -17.82
N GLY A 154 -8.20 -21.22 -17.27
CA GLY A 154 -7.14 -21.27 -16.27
C GLY A 154 -7.59 -21.54 -14.83
N PHE A 155 -8.87 -21.81 -14.57
CA PHE A 155 -9.37 -22.04 -13.20
C PHE A 155 -8.93 -23.41 -12.66
N VAL A 156 -8.26 -23.39 -11.51
CA VAL A 156 -7.85 -24.58 -10.75
C VAL A 156 -8.10 -24.30 -9.28
N ALA A 157 -9.05 -25.01 -8.67
CA ALA A 157 -9.57 -24.69 -7.34
C ALA A 157 -8.50 -24.72 -6.23
N ASP A 158 -7.47 -25.56 -6.36
CA ASP A 158 -6.35 -25.66 -5.41
C ASP A 158 -5.11 -24.83 -5.85
N GLY A 159 -5.25 -24.06 -6.92
CA GLY A 159 -4.21 -23.27 -7.54
C GLY A 159 -2.99 -24.06 -8.02
N GLY A 160 -3.13 -25.38 -8.27
CA GLY A 160 -2.01 -26.26 -8.61
C GLY A 160 -1.34 -26.91 -7.39
N GLY A 161 -1.93 -26.75 -6.20
CA GLY A 161 -1.39 -27.33 -4.98
C GLY A 161 -0.20 -26.55 -4.41
N VAL A 162 0.45 -27.07 -3.37
CA VAL A 162 1.50 -26.33 -2.64
C VAL A 162 2.71 -25.94 -3.52
N ASP A 163 2.95 -26.71 -4.59
CA ASP A 163 4.03 -26.48 -5.56
C ASP A 163 3.62 -25.56 -6.73
N GLY A 164 2.38 -25.05 -6.72
CA GLY A 164 1.90 -24.10 -7.71
C GLY A 164 1.58 -24.72 -9.07
N ARG A 165 1.61 -23.90 -10.12
CA ARG A 165 1.22 -24.26 -11.49
C ARG A 165 2.40 -24.70 -12.35
N ALA A 166 3.55 -24.96 -11.73
CA ALA A 166 4.81 -25.22 -12.41
C ALA A 166 5.22 -24.08 -13.34
N TYR A 167 4.96 -22.83 -12.94
CA TYR A 167 5.54 -21.68 -13.64
C TYR A 167 7.06 -21.72 -13.58
N THR A 168 7.70 -21.19 -14.62
CA THR A 168 9.14 -21.04 -14.72
C THR A 168 9.55 -19.77 -13.99
N TRP A 169 10.33 -19.93 -12.92
CA TRP A 169 10.78 -18.84 -12.06
C TRP A 169 12.25 -18.49 -12.27
N THR A 170 12.57 -17.20 -12.14
CA THR A 170 13.93 -16.66 -12.15
C THR A 170 14.09 -15.67 -10.99
N GLY A 171 15.21 -15.76 -10.27
CA GLY A 171 15.53 -14.89 -9.14
C GLY A 171 16.46 -15.59 -8.15
N SER A 172 17.20 -14.83 -7.35
CA SER A 172 18.14 -15.39 -6.35
C SER A 172 17.46 -15.94 -5.10
N SER A 173 16.18 -15.64 -4.91
CA SER A 173 15.40 -15.93 -3.70
C SER A 173 14.10 -16.67 -4.04
N VAL A 174 14.08 -17.43 -5.12
CA VAL A 174 12.93 -18.27 -5.52
C VAL A 174 13.40 -19.68 -5.86
N SER A 175 12.66 -20.68 -5.40
CA SER A 175 12.91 -22.09 -5.74
C SER A 175 12.44 -22.39 -7.17
N ALA A 176 12.83 -23.54 -7.71
CA ALA A 176 12.32 -24.02 -8.99
C ALA A 176 10.78 -24.19 -9.01
N THR A 177 10.15 -24.39 -7.85
CA THR A 177 8.70 -24.50 -7.68
C THR A 177 8.05 -23.17 -7.28
N GLY A 178 8.73 -22.03 -7.43
CA GLY A 178 8.12 -20.72 -7.14
C GLY A 178 7.96 -20.34 -5.68
N ARG A 179 8.56 -21.07 -4.72
CA ARG A 179 8.56 -20.67 -3.30
C ARG A 179 9.62 -19.63 -3.04
N ILE A 180 9.38 -18.68 -2.14
CA ILE A 180 10.46 -17.83 -1.63
C ILE A 180 11.45 -18.72 -0.88
N SER A 181 12.72 -18.71 -1.29
CA SER A 181 13.71 -19.68 -0.81
C SER A 181 14.81 -19.06 0.06
N GLY A 182 14.74 -17.76 0.32
CA GLY A 182 15.70 -17.07 1.19
C GLY A 182 15.64 -15.55 1.07
N GLY A 183 16.55 -14.89 1.78
CA GLY A 183 16.59 -13.44 1.90
C GLY A 183 15.49 -12.87 2.80
N PRO A 184 15.44 -11.54 2.98
CA PRO A 184 14.52 -10.89 3.92
C PRO A 184 13.04 -10.99 3.52
N GLY A 185 12.74 -11.52 2.33
CA GLY A 185 11.36 -11.82 1.92
C GLY A 185 10.85 -13.17 2.46
N LEU A 186 11.72 -14.06 2.93
CA LEU A 186 11.30 -15.31 3.58
C LEU A 186 11.22 -15.06 5.08
N LEU A 187 10.00 -14.80 5.58
CA LEU A 187 9.73 -14.67 7.01
C LEU A 187 9.69 -16.07 7.64
N GLY A 188 9.09 -17.02 6.93
CA GLY A 188 8.87 -18.37 7.45
C GLY A 188 7.68 -18.42 8.41
N THR A 189 7.63 -19.49 9.20
CA THR A 189 6.60 -19.70 10.23
C THR A 189 7.05 -19.27 11.62
N ASP A 190 8.31 -18.89 11.78
CA ASP A 190 8.82 -18.30 13.03
C ASP A 190 8.85 -16.78 12.87
N LEU A 191 7.87 -16.12 13.47
CA LEU A 191 7.71 -14.67 13.49
C LEU A 191 8.19 -14.06 14.81
N SER A 192 8.95 -14.81 15.62
CA SER A 192 9.40 -14.33 16.94
C SER A 192 10.37 -13.15 16.85
N ASN A 193 11.03 -12.96 15.70
CA ASN A 193 11.95 -11.85 15.42
C ASN A 193 11.34 -10.75 14.52
N ASP A 194 10.06 -10.84 14.18
CA ASP A 194 9.34 -9.84 13.38
C ASP A 194 8.62 -8.79 14.23
N HIS A 195 8.24 -7.67 13.61
CA HIS A 195 7.36 -6.72 14.29
C HIS A 195 6.01 -7.37 14.61
N PRO A 196 5.48 -7.18 15.84
CA PRO A 196 4.21 -7.74 16.24
C PRO A 196 3.05 -7.56 15.24
N ILE A 197 2.42 -8.69 14.89
CA ILE A 197 1.12 -8.75 14.21
C ILE A 197 0.11 -9.49 15.08
N GLY A 198 -1.19 -9.25 14.84
CA GLY A 198 -2.25 -9.79 15.68
C GLY A 198 -2.22 -9.26 17.11
N ILE A 199 -1.47 -8.21 17.42
CA ILE A 199 -1.41 -7.58 18.74
C ILE A 199 -2.48 -6.51 18.87
N GLN A 200 -3.11 -6.40 20.04
CA GLN A 200 -3.91 -5.23 20.38
C GLN A 200 -3.08 -3.95 20.28
N TYR A 201 -3.59 -2.97 19.54
CA TYR A 201 -2.97 -1.66 19.49
C TYR A 201 -2.96 -1.02 20.90
N CYS A 202 -1.85 -0.36 21.24
CA CYS A 202 -1.62 0.35 22.50
C CYS A 202 -1.95 -0.45 23.79
N GLY A 203 -1.68 -1.75 23.78
CA GLY A 203 -1.98 -2.64 24.91
C GLY A 203 -3.45 -3.01 25.05
N GLY A 204 -4.32 -2.58 24.14
CA GLY A 204 -5.77 -2.81 24.18
C GLY A 204 -6.54 -1.71 24.91
N GLY A 205 -7.74 -2.04 25.37
CA GLY A 205 -8.64 -1.10 26.05
C GLY A 205 -9.50 -0.24 25.11
N LEU A 206 -9.34 -0.38 23.79
CA LEU A 206 -10.05 0.41 22.80
C LEU A 206 -11.20 -0.35 22.12
N THR A 207 -12.30 0.36 21.93
CA THR A 207 -13.40 0.01 21.03
C THR A 207 -13.80 1.25 20.23
N GLY A 208 -14.82 1.16 19.37
CA GLY A 208 -15.32 2.35 18.69
C GLY A 208 -16.54 2.07 17.82
N SER A 209 -17.29 3.13 17.57
CA SER A 209 -18.51 3.12 16.76
C SER A 209 -18.66 4.45 16.03
N GLY A 210 -18.95 4.40 14.74
CA GLY A 210 -19.02 5.61 13.91
C GLY A 210 -17.68 6.33 13.95
N THR A 211 -17.67 7.61 14.30
CA THR A 211 -16.44 8.43 14.42
C THR A 211 -15.88 8.50 15.83
N THR A 212 -16.41 7.71 16.76
CA THR A 212 -16.09 7.80 18.19
C THR A 212 -15.26 6.61 18.63
N VAL A 213 -14.02 6.86 19.05
CA VAL A 213 -13.21 5.88 19.80
C VAL A 213 -13.66 5.88 21.26
N SER A 214 -13.83 4.69 21.83
CA SER A 214 -14.26 4.48 23.21
C SER A 214 -13.20 3.71 23.99
N GLY A 215 -13.00 4.09 25.25
CA GLY A 215 -11.95 3.54 26.10
C GLY A 215 -10.64 4.32 26.00
N THR A 216 -9.63 3.83 26.72
CA THR A 216 -8.29 4.43 26.81
C THR A 216 -7.26 3.38 26.43
N CYS A 217 -6.19 3.80 25.78
CA CYS A 217 -5.03 2.94 25.59
C CYS A 217 -4.50 2.49 26.96
N ASN A 218 -4.21 1.20 27.09
CA ASN A 218 -3.56 0.67 28.28
C ASN A 218 -2.12 1.16 28.40
N ASP A 219 -1.45 1.36 27.26
CA ASP A 219 -0.17 2.04 27.15
C ASP A 219 -0.37 3.51 26.74
N GLY A 220 0.02 4.43 27.63
CA GLY A 220 -0.09 5.87 27.43
C GLY A 220 0.91 6.46 26.42
N ASP A 221 1.93 5.70 26.03
CA ASP A 221 2.98 6.11 25.08
C ASP A 221 2.55 5.88 23.62
N PHE A 222 1.25 5.71 23.37
CA PHE A 222 0.68 5.54 22.04
C PHE A 222 -0.29 6.66 21.69
N ARG A 223 -0.31 7.05 20.41
CA ARG A 223 -1.33 7.96 19.89
C ARG A 223 -2.69 7.26 19.86
N GLN A 224 -3.75 7.96 20.27
CA GLN A 224 -5.10 7.44 20.07
C GLN A 224 -5.38 7.30 18.56
N PRO A 225 -5.96 6.17 18.11
CA PRO A 225 -6.37 6.04 16.71
C PRO A 225 -7.62 6.89 16.45
N GLN A 226 -7.90 7.11 15.17
CA GLN A 226 -9.20 7.56 14.68
C GLN A 226 -10.05 6.37 14.26
N THR A 227 -11.35 6.59 14.11
CA THR A 227 -12.26 5.55 13.66
C THR A 227 -13.40 6.14 12.82
N GLN A 228 -13.99 5.31 11.94
CA GLN A 228 -15.12 5.68 11.08
C GLN A 228 -15.89 4.42 10.66
N SER A 229 -17.20 4.54 10.40
CA SER A 229 -17.92 3.53 9.62
C SER A 229 -17.78 3.82 8.13
N ILE A 230 -17.14 2.91 7.38
CA ILE A 230 -16.96 2.99 5.94
C ILE A 230 -17.61 1.76 5.30
N ASN A 231 -18.57 1.98 4.40
CA ASN A 231 -19.34 0.91 3.74
C ASN A 231 -19.96 -0.09 4.74
N GLY A 232 -20.41 0.40 5.90
CA GLY A 232 -20.98 -0.42 6.96
C GLY A 232 -19.96 -1.13 7.86
N ASN A 233 -18.66 -1.00 7.58
CA ASN A 233 -17.59 -1.58 8.40
C ASN A 233 -16.98 -0.53 9.32
N GLN A 234 -16.76 -0.88 10.59
CA GLN A 234 -16.00 -0.05 11.50
C GLN A 234 -14.50 -0.19 11.17
N VAL A 235 -13.83 0.93 10.87
CA VAL A 235 -12.40 0.98 10.55
C VAL A 235 -11.64 1.85 11.54
N PHE A 236 -10.38 1.50 11.80
CA PHE A 236 -9.49 2.26 12.69
C PHE A 236 -8.21 2.58 11.95
N TRP A 237 -7.59 3.71 12.28
CA TRP A 237 -6.28 4.08 11.76
C TRP A 237 -5.56 5.06 12.67
N VAL A 238 -4.24 5.11 12.55
CA VAL A 238 -3.43 6.18 13.14
C VAL A 238 -3.09 7.18 12.02
N ASP A 239 -3.41 8.45 12.27
CA ASP A 239 -3.35 9.55 11.30
C ASP A 239 -1.90 9.97 11.00
N THR A 240 -1.61 10.25 9.72
CA THR A 240 -0.28 10.65 9.22
C THR A 240 -0.18 12.14 8.84
N GLY A 241 -1.16 12.95 9.22
CA GLY A 241 -1.21 14.40 9.06
C GLY A 241 -2.10 14.93 7.93
N GLY A 242 -2.89 14.06 7.28
CA GLY A 242 -3.82 14.43 6.21
C GLY A 242 -5.24 14.74 6.71
N ALA A 243 -6.06 15.39 5.88
CA ALA A 243 -7.45 15.66 6.23
C ALA A 243 -8.34 14.42 6.01
N GLY A 244 -8.88 13.84 7.08
CA GLY A 244 -9.69 12.63 7.02
C GLY A 244 -8.87 11.39 6.64
N LYS A 245 -9.51 10.22 6.57
CA LYS A 245 -8.79 8.96 6.31
C LYS A 245 -8.07 8.99 4.96
N GLN A 246 -6.76 8.80 5.00
CA GLN A 246 -5.86 8.71 3.86
C GLN A 246 -5.37 7.27 3.64
N ARG A 247 -4.71 7.08 2.50
CA ARG A 247 -4.01 5.82 2.17
C ARG A 247 -2.73 5.64 3.00
N THR A 248 -2.05 6.74 3.34
CA THR A 248 -0.79 6.74 4.10
C THR A 248 -0.97 6.46 5.57
N ASP A 249 -2.18 6.68 6.11
CA ASP A 249 -2.52 6.35 7.49
C ASP A 249 -2.30 4.88 7.77
N LEU A 250 -1.94 4.55 9.01
CA LEU A 250 -1.66 3.18 9.43
C LEU A 250 -2.97 2.52 9.87
N PRO A 251 -3.62 1.68 9.04
CA PRO A 251 -4.88 1.05 9.42
C PRO A 251 -4.64 0.05 10.55
N LEU A 252 -5.62 -0.06 11.43
CA LEU A 252 -5.70 -1.09 12.45
C LEU A 252 -6.88 -1.99 12.11
N TYR A 253 -6.71 -3.29 12.33
CA TYR A 253 -7.65 -4.31 11.89
C TYR A 253 -8.47 -4.78 13.07
N GLN A 254 -9.79 -4.82 12.90
CA GLN A 254 -10.66 -5.46 13.88
C GLN A 254 -10.88 -6.91 13.51
N ARG A 255 -10.89 -7.78 14.52
CA ARG A 255 -11.27 -9.19 14.38
C ARG A 255 -12.61 -9.39 15.08
N ALA A 256 -13.56 -10.03 14.39
CA ALA A 256 -14.88 -10.29 14.94
C ALA A 256 -14.82 -11.17 16.21
N THR A 257 -13.86 -12.09 16.25
CA THR A 257 -13.65 -13.01 17.37
C THR A 257 -12.75 -12.37 18.42
N GLY A 258 -13.15 -12.48 19.69
CA GLY A 258 -12.32 -12.13 20.85
C GLY A 258 -12.50 -10.72 21.41
N GLY A 259 -13.23 -9.83 20.74
CA GLY A 259 -13.54 -8.49 21.27
C GLY A 259 -12.30 -7.65 21.61
N LEU A 260 -11.18 -7.92 20.94
CA LEU A 260 -9.87 -7.37 21.28
C LEU A 260 -9.69 -5.90 20.86
N GLY A 261 -10.66 -5.31 20.17
CA GLY A 261 -10.53 -3.96 19.64
C GLY A 261 -9.67 -3.91 18.37
N PRO A 262 -9.04 -2.77 18.06
CA PRO A 262 -8.15 -2.62 16.91
C PRO A 262 -6.80 -3.32 17.13
N LEU A 263 -6.34 -4.09 16.14
CA LEU A 263 -5.08 -4.82 16.15
C LEU A 263 -4.11 -4.30 15.08
N VAL A 264 -2.81 -4.45 15.34
CA VAL A 264 -1.75 -4.22 14.34
C VAL A 264 -1.58 -5.50 13.51
N GLU A 265 -1.49 -5.35 12.19
CA GLU A 265 -1.27 -6.43 11.22
C GLU A 265 -0.19 -6.03 10.21
N CYS A 266 0.27 -6.94 9.35
CA CYS A 266 1.29 -6.61 8.32
C CYS A 266 0.88 -5.37 7.50
N ALA A 267 -0.39 -5.31 7.09
CA ALA A 267 -0.90 -4.23 6.25
C ALA A 267 -1.19 -2.91 7.01
N SER A 268 -0.92 -2.85 8.33
CA SER A 268 -0.87 -1.60 9.08
C SER A 268 0.29 -0.72 8.62
N CYS A 269 1.46 -1.31 8.36
CA CYS A 269 2.64 -0.57 7.90
C CYS A 269 2.86 -0.70 6.39
N HIS A 270 2.48 -1.84 5.81
CA HIS A 270 2.70 -2.12 4.40
C HIS A 270 1.42 -1.88 3.57
N ASP A 271 1.57 -1.27 2.39
CA ASP A 271 0.55 -1.18 1.36
C ASP A 271 1.09 -1.77 0.05
N PRO A 272 0.69 -2.98 -0.36
CA PRO A 272 1.22 -3.61 -1.56
C PRO A 272 0.92 -2.83 -2.84
N HIS A 273 0.04 -1.82 -2.79
CA HIS A 273 -0.31 -0.97 -3.93
C HIS A 273 0.53 0.30 -4.05
N VAL A 274 1.45 0.57 -3.11
CA VAL A 274 2.35 1.75 -3.21
C VAL A 274 3.66 1.39 -3.89
N SER A 275 4.20 2.34 -4.66
CA SER A 275 5.60 2.32 -5.11
C SER A 275 6.47 3.20 -4.21
N SER A 276 7.77 2.92 -4.13
CA SER A 276 8.70 3.77 -3.37
C SER A 276 8.66 5.21 -3.89
N GLY A 277 8.69 6.18 -2.96
CA GLY A 277 8.67 7.61 -3.27
C GLY A 277 7.31 8.15 -3.73
N GLN A 278 6.27 7.31 -3.82
CA GLN A 278 4.94 7.78 -4.22
C GLN A 278 4.43 8.82 -3.23
N SER A 279 4.00 9.98 -3.71
CA SER A 279 3.54 11.08 -2.86
C SER A 279 2.36 10.67 -1.97
N GLY A 280 2.42 11.10 -0.71
CA GLY A 280 1.38 11.01 0.29
C GLY A 280 0.40 12.19 0.23
N PRO A 281 -0.32 12.49 1.33
CA PRO A 281 -1.32 13.54 1.37
C PRO A 281 -0.72 14.91 1.05
N ALA A 282 -1.46 15.71 0.28
CA ALA A 282 -1.02 17.04 -0.15
C ALA A 282 -0.62 17.92 1.05
N GLY A 283 0.51 18.61 0.93
CA GLY A 283 1.01 19.53 1.96
C GLY A 283 1.74 18.87 3.14
N THR A 284 1.79 17.53 3.22
CA THR A 284 2.48 16.83 4.32
C THR A 284 3.97 16.56 4.04
N GLY A 285 4.38 16.59 2.76
CA GLY A 285 5.71 16.14 2.33
C GLY A 285 5.96 14.64 2.51
N GLN A 286 4.95 13.87 2.95
CA GLN A 286 5.05 12.42 3.11
C GLN A 286 5.14 11.75 1.74
N VAL A 287 5.88 10.66 1.69
CA VAL A 287 5.99 9.75 0.54
C VAL A 287 5.96 8.33 1.05
N ALA A 288 5.54 7.37 0.22
CA ALA A 288 5.70 5.95 0.51
C ALA A 288 7.19 5.60 0.64
N GLY A 289 7.50 4.66 1.53
CA GLY A 289 8.85 4.19 1.76
C GLY A 289 9.25 3.04 0.84
N GLU A 290 10.48 2.58 1.04
CA GLU A 290 10.93 1.30 0.51
C GLU A 290 10.09 0.14 1.06
N THR A 291 10.16 -1.02 0.42
CA THR A 291 9.46 -2.25 0.85
C THR A 291 7.98 -2.04 1.15
N PHE A 292 7.29 -1.22 0.35
CA PHE A 292 5.85 -0.98 0.43
C PHE A 292 5.39 -0.29 1.70
N LEU A 293 6.26 0.39 2.43
CA LEU A 293 5.84 1.13 3.60
C LEU A 293 4.90 2.28 3.18
N ARG A 294 3.76 2.40 3.88
CA ARG A 294 2.74 3.43 3.62
C ARG A 294 3.30 4.85 3.64
N ILE A 295 4.30 5.06 4.50
CA ILE A 295 5.12 6.27 4.57
C ILE A 295 6.61 5.89 4.65
N SER A 296 7.49 6.81 4.27
CA SER A 296 8.92 6.67 4.45
C SER A 296 9.26 6.50 5.92
N ASN A 297 10.13 5.53 6.24
CA ASN A 297 10.63 5.37 7.61
C ASN A 297 11.82 6.27 7.94
N ALA A 298 12.05 7.33 7.16
CA ALA A 298 13.05 8.35 7.48
C ALA A 298 12.80 8.88 8.90
N SER A 299 13.86 8.96 9.71
CA SER A 299 13.78 9.35 11.12
C SER A 299 12.80 8.51 11.95
N SER A 300 12.59 7.25 11.58
CA SER A 300 11.65 6.31 12.22
C SER A 300 10.18 6.76 12.17
N ALA A 301 9.79 7.52 11.14
CA ALA A 301 8.46 8.10 11.03
C ALA A 301 7.31 7.07 11.06
N VAL A 302 7.51 5.84 10.54
CA VAL A 302 6.49 4.78 10.65
C VAL A 302 6.25 4.44 12.13
N CYS A 303 7.32 4.30 12.90
CA CYS A 303 7.24 3.98 14.33
C CYS A 303 6.60 5.12 15.13
N THR A 304 7.05 6.36 14.89
CA THR A 304 6.61 7.54 15.65
C THR A 304 5.23 8.07 15.24
N THR A 305 4.64 7.46 14.20
CA THR A 305 3.21 7.62 13.90
C THR A 305 2.38 7.01 15.02
N CYS A 306 2.69 5.80 15.48
CA CYS A 306 1.96 5.15 16.57
C CYS A 306 2.52 5.50 17.95
N HIS A 307 3.84 5.47 18.11
CA HIS A 307 4.51 5.62 19.39
C HIS A 307 4.86 7.09 19.66
N VAL A 308 4.45 7.56 20.83
CA VAL A 308 4.86 8.82 21.43
C VAL A 308 6.07 8.52 22.31
N LYS A 309 7.22 9.11 21.98
CA LYS A 309 8.44 9.04 22.80
C LYS A 309 8.72 10.38 23.44
#